data_AF-A0A7C2Z7A9-F1
#
_entry.id   AF-A0A7C2Z7A9-F1
#
_cell.length_a   1.000
_cell.length_b   1.000
_cell.length_c   1.000
_cell.angle_alpha   90.00
_cell.angle_beta   90.00
_cell.angle_gamma   90.00
#
_symmetry.space_group_name_H-M   'P 1'
#
loop_
_entity.id
_entity.type
_entity.pdbx_description
1 polymer ?
#
loop_
_entity_poly.entity_id
_entity_poly.type
_entity_poly.pdbx_seq_one_letter_code
_entity_poly.pdbx_strand_id
1 'polypeptide(L)'
;QLFRTREYFWYDEEAGEWMGYRLQGESYVPIEPNEQGWRWSEVLGAWLGVSELPYRGWRYRWLRLYDGAGRLVPTGEELAAAERERAEAERQRAEQAERRIEQERLLREQEHQRAERAERRAERERQRADAERQRAEQERQWAEAERQRAEQERLLREQAERRLAELEAELKRLRSDG
;
A
#
# COMPACT_ATOMS: atom_id res chain seq x y z
N GLN A 1 -65.92 7.25 -23.11
CA GLN A 1 -64.89 6.68 -23.99
C GLN A 1 -64.54 5.30 -23.44
N LEU A 2 -64.77 4.21 -24.18
CA LEU A 2 -64.36 2.86 -23.76
C LEU A 2 -62.89 2.67 -24.12
N PHE A 3 -62.04 2.41 -23.12
CA PHE A 3 -60.63 2.09 -23.34
C PHE A 3 -60.52 0.71 -24.01
N ARG A 4 -60.05 0.68 -25.26
CA ARG A 4 -59.70 -0.55 -25.98
C ARG A 4 -58.26 -0.96 -25.66
N THR A 5 -58.01 -1.34 -24.42
CA THR A 5 -56.69 -1.80 -23.99
C THR A 5 -56.39 -3.15 -24.68
N ARG A 6 -55.20 -3.30 -25.27
CA ARG A 6 -54.85 -4.53 -26.00
C ARG A 6 -54.87 -5.77 -25.11
N GLU A 7 -54.36 -5.64 -23.89
CA GLU A 7 -54.35 -6.68 -22.87
C GLU A 7 -54.63 -6.02 -21.51
N TYR A 8 -55.41 -6.68 -20.66
CA TYR A 8 -55.52 -6.28 -19.25
C TYR A 8 -55.40 -7.50 -18.35
N PHE A 9 -54.96 -7.23 -17.13
CA PHE A 9 -54.59 -8.23 -16.16
C PHE A 9 -55.12 -7.79 -14.80
N TRP A 10 -55.68 -8.72 -14.03
CA TRP A 10 -56.11 -8.44 -12.67
C TRP A 10 -55.81 -9.64 -11.77
N TYR A 11 -55.43 -9.32 -10.55
CA TYR A 11 -55.10 -10.28 -9.51
C TYR A 11 -55.97 -9.99 -8.30
N ASP A 12 -56.70 -11.01 -7.86
CA ASP A 12 -57.42 -11.04 -6.60
C ASP A 12 -56.54 -11.72 -5.55
N GLU A 13 -56.15 -10.98 -4.51
CA GLU A 13 -55.34 -11.53 -3.43
C GLU A 13 -56.16 -12.46 -2.52
N GLU A 14 -57.45 -12.17 -2.32
CA GLU A 14 -58.34 -12.88 -1.40
C GLU A 14 -58.79 -14.22 -2.00
N ALA A 15 -59.16 -14.22 -3.27
CA ALA A 15 -59.50 -15.44 -4.01
C ALA A 15 -58.25 -16.19 -4.54
N GLY A 16 -57.09 -15.51 -4.58
CA GLY A 16 -55.89 -16.03 -5.25
C GLY A 16 -56.06 -16.17 -6.77
N GLU A 17 -57.13 -15.59 -7.32
CA GLU A 17 -57.47 -15.65 -8.74
C GLU A 17 -56.63 -14.64 -9.52
N TRP A 18 -55.91 -15.15 -10.50
CA TRP A 18 -55.11 -14.34 -11.42
C TRP A 18 -55.66 -14.59 -12.82
N MET A 19 -56.08 -13.54 -13.52
CA MET A 19 -56.63 -13.64 -14.86
C MET A 19 -56.05 -12.55 -15.77
N GLY A 20 -55.82 -12.93 -17.02
CA GLY A 20 -55.41 -12.02 -18.10
C GLY A 20 -56.37 -12.18 -19.27
N TYR A 21 -56.66 -11.07 -19.95
CA TYR A 21 -57.49 -11.06 -21.14
C TYR A 21 -56.82 -10.25 -22.24
N ARG A 22 -56.99 -10.71 -23.48
CA ARG A 22 -56.52 -10.02 -24.68
C ARG A 22 -57.68 -9.67 -25.59
N LEU A 23 -57.65 -8.47 -26.16
CA LEU A 23 -58.61 -8.04 -27.16
C LEU A 23 -58.33 -8.78 -28.49
N GLN A 24 -59.23 -9.67 -28.90
CA GLN A 24 -59.22 -10.33 -30.21
C GLN A 24 -60.50 -9.96 -30.97
N GLY A 25 -60.36 -9.27 -32.10
CA GLY A 25 -61.49 -8.70 -32.83
C GLY A 25 -62.20 -7.63 -32.00
N GLU A 26 -63.45 -7.90 -31.63
CA GLU A 26 -64.28 -7.01 -30.78
C GLU A 26 -64.46 -7.52 -29.35
N SER A 27 -63.86 -8.66 -28.99
CA SER A 27 -64.08 -9.34 -27.71
C SER A 27 -62.78 -9.59 -26.94
N TYR A 28 -62.86 -9.60 -25.62
CA TYR A 28 -61.76 -10.01 -24.75
C TYR A 28 -61.77 -11.52 -24.53
N VAL A 29 -60.68 -12.18 -24.90
CA VAL A 29 -60.47 -13.63 -24.75
C VAL A 29 -59.49 -13.88 -23.60
N PRO A 30 -59.76 -14.87 -22.70
CA PRO A 30 -58.82 -15.24 -21.65
C PRO A 30 -57.44 -15.64 -22.19
N ILE A 31 -56.39 -15.24 -21.49
CA ILE A 31 -55.02 -15.72 -21.72
C ILE A 31 -54.82 -16.96 -20.86
N GLU A 32 -54.54 -18.09 -21.50
CA GLU A 32 -54.26 -19.36 -20.82
C GLU A 32 -52.95 -19.28 -20.03
N PRO A 33 -52.92 -19.80 -18.79
CA PRO A 33 -51.69 -19.93 -18.04
C PRO A 33 -50.80 -21.05 -18.60
N ASN A 34 -49.49 -20.93 -18.42
CA ASN A 34 -48.54 -22.01 -18.63
C ASN A 34 -48.53 -23.00 -17.44
N GLU A 35 -47.65 -24.01 -17.49
CA GLU A 35 -47.48 -25.01 -16.42
C GLU A 35 -47.15 -24.41 -15.04
N GLN A 36 -46.60 -23.20 -15.00
CA GLN A 36 -46.25 -22.47 -13.77
C GLN A 36 -47.35 -21.48 -13.33
N GLY A 37 -48.50 -21.43 -14.03
CA GLY A 37 -49.57 -20.48 -13.76
C GLY A 37 -49.34 -19.07 -14.32
N TRP A 38 -48.32 -18.88 -15.17
CA TRP A 38 -47.95 -17.58 -15.75
C TRP A 38 -48.65 -17.34 -17.08
N ARG A 39 -48.95 -16.07 -17.38
CA ARG A 39 -49.66 -15.67 -18.61
C ARG A 39 -48.75 -14.86 -19.52
N TRP A 40 -48.69 -15.22 -20.79
CA TRP A 40 -47.86 -14.52 -21.77
C TRP A 40 -48.53 -13.22 -22.23
N SER A 41 -47.84 -12.09 -22.07
CA SER A 41 -48.21 -10.82 -22.70
C SER A 41 -47.51 -10.68 -24.04
N GLU A 42 -48.27 -10.57 -25.12
CA GLU A 42 -47.71 -10.29 -26.44
C GLU A 42 -47.26 -8.84 -26.58
N VAL A 43 -47.87 -7.93 -25.81
CA VAL A 43 -47.51 -6.51 -25.83
C VAL A 43 -46.16 -6.28 -25.14
N LEU A 44 -45.92 -6.95 -24.02
CA LEU A 44 -44.68 -6.82 -23.25
C LEU A 44 -43.60 -7.82 -23.69
N GLY A 45 -43.97 -8.86 -24.45
CA GLY A 45 -43.05 -9.94 -24.81
C GLY A 45 -42.50 -10.67 -23.59
N ALA A 46 -43.32 -10.81 -22.55
CA ALA A 46 -42.93 -11.30 -21.23
C ALA A 46 -44.05 -12.13 -20.60
N TRP A 47 -43.66 -13.05 -19.72
CA TRP A 47 -44.58 -13.78 -18.85
C TRP A 47 -44.94 -12.93 -17.63
N LEU A 48 -46.22 -12.89 -17.27
CA LEU A 48 -46.70 -12.32 -16.03
C LEU A 48 -47.06 -13.46 -15.08
N GLY A 49 -46.38 -13.50 -13.94
CA GLY A 49 -46.57 -14.51 -12.91
C GLY A 49 -46.74 -13.88 -11.53
N VAL A 50 -47.46 -14.57 -10.65
CA VAL A 50 -47.52 -14.21 -9.23
C VAL A 50 -46.25 -14.71 -8.56
N SER A 51 -45.50 -13.80 -7.95
CA SER A 51 -44.28 -14.10 -7.20
C SER A 51 -44.53 -14.00 -5.71
N GLU A 52 -43.91 -14.91 -4.95
CA GLU A 52 -43.83 -14.87 -3.49
C GLU A 52 -42.52 -14.22 -3.00
N LEU A 53 -41.68 -13.77 -3.93
CA LEU A 53 -40.43 -13.10 -3.58
C LEU A 53 -40.72 -11.80 -2.83
N PRO A 54 -39.92 -11.46 -1.79
CA PRO A 54 -40.11 -10.23 -1.05
C PRO A 54 -40.03 -9.01 -1.98
N TYR A 55 -40.98 -8.08 -1.86
CA TYR A 55 -40.91 -6.78 -2.52
C TYR A 55 -40.86 -5.68 -1.50
N ARG A 56 -39.83 -4.81 -1.60
CA ARG A 56 -39.63 -3.70 -0.66
C ARG A 56 -39.68 -4.12 0.82
N GLY A 57 -39.22 -5.33 1.14
CA GLY A 57 -39.20 -5.89 2.49
C GLY A 57 -40.49 -6.58 2.95
N TRP A 58 -41.54 -6.60 2.12
CA TRP A 58 -42.81 -7.26 2.43
C TRP A 58 -42.96 -8.58 1.67
N ARG A 59 -43.52 -9.60 2.33
CA ARG A 59 -43.87 -10.90 1.72
C ARG A 59 -45.36 -10.90 1.36
N TYR A 60 -45.71 -10.22 0.29
CA TYR A 60 -47.05 -10.34 -0.33
C TYR A 60 -46.91 -11.03 -1.68
N ARG A 61 -47.97 -11.72 -2.11
CA ARG A 61 -48.06 -12.27 -3.47
C ARG A 61 -48.32 -11.12 -4.44
N TRP A 62 -47.46 -10.94 -5.43
CA TRP A 62 -47.54 -9.79 -6.33
C TRP A 62 -47.12 -10.16 -7.75
N LEU A 63 -47.53 -9.34 -8.71
CA LEU A 63 -47.26 -9.61 -10.12
C LEU A 63 -45.83 -9.25 -10.50
N ARG A 64 -45.12 -10.21 -11.10
CA ARG A 64 -43.79 -10.03 -11.66
C ARG A 64 -43.73 -10.39 -13.14
N LEU A 65 -42.83 -9.70 -13.81
CA LEU A 65 -42.47 -9.96 -15.20
C LEU A 65 -41.31 -10.96 -15.25
N TYR A 66 -41.43 -11.93 -16.14
CA TYR A 66 -40.38 -12.86 -16.48
C TYR A 66 -40.14 -12.79 -17.99
N ASP A 67 -38.88 -12.88 -18.40
CA ASP A 67 -38.54 -12.85 -19.82
C ASP A 67 -38.96 -14.15 -20.53
N GLY A 68 -38.79 -14.22 -21.85
CA GLY A 68 -39.13 -15.42 -22.64
C GLY A 68 -38.38 -16.70 -22.23
N ALA A 69 -37.29 -16.59 -21.47
CA ALA A 69 -36.56 -17.72 -20.90
C ALA A 69 -37.03 -18.09 -19.48
N GLY A 70 -38.06 -17.41 -18.97
CA GLY A 70 -38.60 -17.60 -17.62
C GLY A 70 -37.76 -16.95 -16.51
N ARG A 71 -36.84 -16.05 -16.84
CA ARG A 71 -36.01 -15.34 -15.85
C ARG A 71 -36.72 -14.09 -15.36
N LEU A 72 -36.66 -13.86 -14.04
CA LEU A 72 -37.27 -12.68 -13.42
C LEU A 72 -36.67 -11.39 -14.00
N VAL A 73 -37.53 -10.52 -14.52
CA VAL A 73 -37.14 -9.17 -14.93
C VAL A 73 -37.00 -8.32 -13.67
N PRO A 74 -35.81 -7.75 -13.39
CA PRO A 74 -35.62 -6.87 -12.25
C PRO A 74 -36.48 -5.61 -12.37
N THR A 75 -36.93 -5.07 -11.24
CA THR A 75 -37.53 -3.74 -11.22
C THR A 75 -36.46 -2.66 -11.39
N GLY A 76 -36.84 -1.45 -11.79
CA GLY A 76 -35.90 -0.32 -11.85
C GLY A 76 -35.22 -0.02 -10.51
N GLU A 77 -35.93 -0.24 -9.39
CA GLU A 77 -35.37 -0.09 -8.05
C GLU A 77 -34.31 -1.15 -7.73
N GLU A 78 -34.55 -2.40 -8.13
CA GLU A 78 -33.59 -3.50 -7.94
C GLU A 78 -32.33 -3.29 -8.78
N LEU A 79 -32.46 -2.83 -10.03
CA LEU A 79 -31.32 -2.47 -10.86
C LEU A 79 -30.52 -1.31 -10.25
N ALA A 80 -31.21 -0.25 -9.83
CA ALA A 80 -30.56 0.90 -9.20
C ALA A 80 -29.86 0.52 -7.88
N ALA A 81 -30.46 -0.37 -7.09
CA ALA A 81 -29.85 -0.88 -5.87
C ALA A 81 -28.59 -1.71 -6.18
N ALA A 82 -28.67 -2.62 -7.16
CA ALA A 82 -27.53 -3.42 -7.60
C ALA A 82 -26.39 -2.56 -8.17
N GLU A 83 -26.70 -1.51 -8.93
CA GLU A 83 -25.70 -0.56 -9.42
C GLU A 83 -25.04 0.24 -8.28
N ARG A 84 -25.81 0.69 -7.29
CA ARG A 84 -25.27 1.36 -6.10
C ARG A 84 -24.33 0.45 -5.32
N GLU A 85 -24.74 -0.78 -5.06
CA GLU A 85 -23.91 -1.76 -4.36
C GLU A 85 -22.60 -2.03 -5.12
N ARG A 86 -22.66 -2.17 -6.45
CA ARG A 86 -21.47 -2.32 -7.29
C ARG A 86 -20.56 -1.10 -7.21
N ALA A 87 -21.12 0.11 -7.30
CA ALA A 87 -20.36 1.35 -7.21
C ALA A 87 -19.73 1.53 -5.82
N GLU A 88 -20.42 1.15 -4.75
CA GLU A 88 -19.87 1.16 -3.39
C GLU A 88 -18.76 0.12 -3.21
N ALA A 89 -18.95 -1.09 -3.71
CA ALA A 89 -17.93 -2.14 -3.68
C ALA A 89 -16.67 -1.72 -4.46
N GLU A 90 -16.83 -1.06 -5.61
CA GLU A 90 -15.71 -0.54 -6.40
C GLU A 90 -14.97 0.58 -5.65
N ARG A 91 -15.70 1.53 -5.03
CA ARG A 91 -15.10 2.57 -4.19
C ARG A 91 -14.31 1.97 -3.04
N GLN A 92 -14.87 1.00 -2.33
CA GLN A 92 -14.17 0.33 -1.22
C GLN A 92 -12.90 -0.38 -1.70
N ARG A 93 -12.92 -1.00 -2.88
CA ARG A 93 -11.72 -1.61 -3.47
C ARG A 93 -10.66 -0.56 -3.82
N ALA A 94 -11.07 0.57 -4.39
CA ALA A 94 -10.17 1.68 -4.70
C ALA A 94 -9.51 2.24 -3.42
N GLU A 95 -10.30 2.53 -2.38
CA GLU A 95 -9.79 3.01 -1.09
C GLU A 95 -8.81 2.00 -0.44
N GLN A 96 -9.10 0.70 -0.52
CA GLN A 96 -8.18 -0.33 -0.02
C GLN A 96 -6.88 -0.37 -0.81
N ALA A 97 -6.93 -0.18 -2.14
CA ALA A 97 -5.73 -0.13 -2.97
C ALA A 97 -4.87 1.10 -2.62
N GLU A 98 -5.49 2.26 -2.45
CA GLU A 98 -4.79 3.50 -2.04
C GLU A 98 -4.10 3.33 -0.68
N ARG A 99 -4.80 2.78 0.31
CA ARG A 99 -4.21 2.50 1.64
C ARG A 99 -2.99 1.59 1.57
N ARG A 100 -3.00 0.58 0.69
CA ARG A 100 -1.85 -0.32 0.49
C ARG A 100 -0.66 0.42 -0.11
N ILE A 101 -0.90 1.28 -1.10
CA ILE A 101 0.15 2.09 -1.73
C ILE A 101 0.76 3.07 -0.72
N GLU A 102 -0.07 3.71 0.09
CA GLU A 102 0.39 4.63 1.14
C GLU A 102 1.23 3.89 2.19
N GLN A 103 0.78 2.71 2.63
CA GLN A 103 1.53 1.89 3.57
C GLN A 103 2.90 1.46 3.00
N GLU A 104 2.96 1.04 1.75
CA GLU A 104 4.22 0.68 1.10
C GLU A 104 5.17 1.88 0.99
N ARG A 105 4.65 3.05 0.61
CA ARG A 105 5.43 4.30 0.56
C ARG A 105 6.03 4.62 1.94
N LEU A 106 5.24 4.52 3.01
CA LEU A 106 5.71 4.78 4.36
C LEU A 106 6.81 3.82 4.80
N LEU A 107 6.69 2.53 4.44
CA LEU A 107 7.73 1.53 4.73
C LEU A 107 9.04 1.84 4.01
N ARG A 108 8.96 2.17 2.71
CA ARG A 108 10.15 2.56 1.92
C ARG A 108 10.82 3.82 2.47
N GLU A 109 10.03 4.80 2.90
CA GLU A 109 10.56 6.01 3.53
C GLU A 109 11.26 5.71 4.85
N GLN A 110 10.69 4.84 5.69
CA GLN A 110 11.36 4.39 6.92
C GLN A 110 12.66 3.64 6.65
N GLU A 111 12.69 2.75 5.66
CA GLU A 111 13.93 2.05 5.29
C GLU A 111 15.00 3.03 4.79
N HIS A 112 14.61 3.99 3.95
CA HIS A 112 15.53 5.03 3.49
C HIS A 112 16.11 5.84 4.65
N GLN A 113 15.25 6.28 5.58
CA GLN A 113 15.70 7.00 6.78
C GLN A 113 16.63 6.17 7.66
N ARG A 114 16.42 4.85 7.77
CA ARG A 114 17.32 3.95 8.50
C ARG A 114 18.67 3.80 7.78
N ALA A 115 18.66 3.66 6.46
CA ALA A 115 19.87 3.59 5.66
C ALA A 115 20.70 4.88 5.80
N GLU A 116 20.09 6.06 5.64
CA GLU A 116 20.77 7.35 5.83
C GLU A 116 21.41 7.48 7.23
N ARG A 117 20.69 7.05 8.28
CA ARG A 117 21.22 7.09 9.65
C ARG A 117 22.41 6.14 9.82
N ALA A 118 22.35 4.95 9.23
CA ALA A 118 23.46 4.00 9.26
C ALA A 118 24.69 4.55 8.52
N GLU A 119 24.50 5.17 7.35
CA GLU A 119 25.58 5.80 6.59
C GLU A 119 26.24 6.93 7.37
N ARG A 120 25.45 7.84 7.96
CA ARG A 120 25.96 8.93 8.81
C ARG A 120 26.75 8.40 10.00
N ARG A 121 26.34 7.26 10.58
CA ARG A 121 27.07 6.64 11.69
C ARG A 121 28.40 6.07 11.23
N ALA A 122 28.40 5.35 10.11
CA ALA A 122 29.61 4.79 9.53
C ALA A 122 30.62 5.88 9.12
N GLU A 123 30.12 6.99 8.58
CA GLU A 123 30.97 8.15 8.26
C GLU A 123 31.61 8.76 9.51
N ARG A 124 30.83 8.99 10.57
CA ARG A 124 31.36 9.50 11.84
C ARG A 124 32.40 8.57 12.46
N GLU A 125 32.20 7.26 12.34
CA GLU A 125 33.16 6.27 12.83
C GLU A 125 34.47 6.32 12.03
N ARG A 126 34.38 6.41 10.70
CA ARG A 126 35.56 6.62 9.83
C ARG A 126 36.32 7.88 10.19
N GLN A 127 35.62 9.01 10.36
CA GLN A 127 36.23 10.28 10.77
C GLN A 127 36.96 10.18 12.12
N ARG A 128 36.39 9.44 13.09
CA ARG A 128 37.06 9.21 14.38
C ARG A 128 38.31 8.36 14.23
N ALA A 129 38.24 7.29 13.45
CA ALA A 129 39.38 6.43 13.18
C ALA A 129 40.51 7.20 12.47
N ASP A 130 40.17 8.05 11.50
CA ASP A 130 41.13 8.93 10.82
C ASP A 130 41.78 9.93 11.77
N ALA A 131 40.99 10.59 12.62
CA ALA A 131 41.51 11.52 13.62
C ALA A 131 42.42 10.82 14.65
N GLU A 132 42.07 9.61 15.06
CA GLU A 132 42.91 8.80 15.94
C GLU A 132 44.23 8.40 15.28
N ARG A 133 44.19 7.95 14.01
CA ARG A 133 45.38 7.66 13.22
C ARG A 133 46.31 8.88 13.12
N GLN A 134 45.75 10.05 12.82
CA GLN A 134 46.52 11.29 12.72
C GLN A 134 47.17 11.68 14.06
N ARG A 135 46.46 11.51 15.19
CA ARG A 135 47.03 11.76 16.51
C ARG A 135 48.17 10.80 16.83
N ALA A 136 47.97 9.51 16.57
CA ALA A 136 49.00 8.50 16.79
C ALA A 136 50.24 8.75 15.92
N GLU A 137 50.05 9.22 14.68
CA GLU A 137 51.16 9.60 13.80
C GLU A 137 51.91 10.83 14.31
N GLN A 138 51.20 11.87 14.74
CA GLN A 138 51.83 13.07 15.35
C GLN A 138 52.59 12.72 16.63
N GLU A 139 52.04 11.86 17.47
CA GLU A 139 52.71 11.41 18.69
C GLU A 139 53.99 10.62 18.36
N ARG A 140 53.96 9.76 17.33
CA ARG A 140 55.16 9.06 16.84
C ARG A 140 56.21 10.03 16.32
N GLN A 141 55.81 11.03 15.53
CA GLN A 141 56.72 12.06 15.02
C GLN A 141 57.35 12.87 16.16
N TRP A 142 56.55 13.23 17.17
CA TRP A 142 57.06 13.91 18.36
C TRP A 142 58.06 13.06 19.13
N ALA A 143 57.72 11.80 19.41
CA ALA A 143 58.59 10.88 20.11
C ALA A 143 59.90 10.60 19.34
N GLU A 144 59.83 10.53 18.01
CA GLU A 144 61.02 10.38 17.16
C GLU A 144 61.90 11.64 17.22
N ALA A 145 61.31 12.84 17.10
CA ALA A 145 62.05 14.10 17.22
C ALA A 145 62.70 14.26 18.60
N GLU A 146 62.00 13.88 19.67
CA GLU A 146 62.54 13.90 21.03
C GLU A 146 63.73 12.93 21.18
N ARG A 147 63.62 11.71 20.64
CA ARG A 147 64.72 10.74 20.61
C ARG A 147 65.92 11.26 19.84
N GLN A 148 65.72 11.87 18.68
CA GLN A 148 66.79 12.47 17.88
C GLN A 148 67.50 13.59 18.64
N ARG A 149 66.75 14.46 19.33
CA ARG A 149 67.34 15.52 20.18
C ARG A 149 68.16 14.94 21.32
N ALA A 150 67.62 13.95 22.03
CA ALA A 150 68.33 13.28 23.12
C ALA A 150 69.61 12.58 22.64
N GLU A 151 69.56 11.95 21.45
CA GLU A 151 70.73 11.34 20.84
C GLU A 151 71.79 12.38 20.43
N GLN A 152 71.39 13.48 19.80
CA GLN A 152 72.31 14.58 19.47
C GLN A 152 72.96 15.16 20.72
N GLU A 153 72.18 15.40 21.78
CA GLU A 153 72.69 15.89 23.05
C GLU A 153 73.69 14.90 23.66
N ARG A 154 73.37 13.60 23.65
CA ARG A 154 74.29 12.55 24.12
C ARG A 154 75.59 12.55 23.33
N LEU A 155 75.52 12.63 22.01
CA LEU A 155 76.70 12.69 21.13
C LEU A 155 77.55 13.93 21.39
N LEU A 156 76.92 15.10 21.57
CA LEU A 156 77.62 16.34 21.90
C LEU A 156 78.30 16.26 23.27
N ARG A 157 77.62 15.69 24.27
CA ARG A 157 78.21 15.43 25.60
C ARG A 157 79.41 14.49 25.51
N GLU A 158 79.29 13.38 24.78
CA GLU A 158 80.39 12.43 24.60
C GLU A 158 81.58 13.06 23.85
N GLN A 159 81.33 13.88 22.82
CA GLN A 159 82.39 14.63 22.13
C GLN A 159 83.07 15.65 23.06
N ALA A 160 82.30 16.37 23.86
CA ALA A 160 82.83 17.31 24.85
C ALA A 160 83.69 16.60 25.90
N GLU A 161 83.24 15.46 26.43
CA GLU A 161 84.01 14.62 27.37
C GLU A 161 85.32 14.12 26.74
N ARG A 162 85.28 13.61 25.51
CA ARG A 162 86.50 13.19 24.79
C ARG A 162 87.49 14.33 24.60
N ARG A 163 87.00 15.52 24.23
CA ARG A 163 87.84 16.71 24.02
C ARG A 163 88.46 17.22 25.32
N LEU A 164 87.71 17.19 26.42
CA LEU A 164 88.24 17.49 27.76
C LEU A 164 89.33 16.50 28.15
N ALA A 165 89.10 15.19 27.96
CA ALA A 165 90.10 14.16 28.25
C ALA A 165 91.39 14.31 27.42
N GLU A 166 91.26 14.71 26.15
CA GLU A 166 92.40 14.99 25.27
C GLU A 166 93.23 16.20 25.77
N LEU A 167 92.57 17.31 26.11
CA LEU A 167 93.22 18.49 26.68
C LEU A 167 93.89 18.20 28.02
N GLU A 168 93.23 17.42 28.90
CA GLU A 168 93.82 16.99 30.17
C GLU A 168 95.07 16.13 29.97
N ALA A 169 95.04 15.21 29.00
CA ALA A 169 96.19 14.38 28.65
C ALA A 169 97.34 15.24 28.09
N GLU A 170 97.04 16.24 27.27
CA GLU A 170 98.02 17.19 26.73
C GLU A 170 98.67 18.05 27.83
N LEU A 171 97.87 18.60 28.75
CA LEU A 171 98.37 19.32 29.92
C LEU A 171 99.25 18.43 30.81
N LYS A 172 98.88 17.16 30.99
CA LYS A 172 99.69 16.22 31.76
C LYS A 172 101.05 15.94 31.11
N ARG A 173 101.11 15.84 29.78
CA ARG A 173 102.38 15.68 29.02
C ARG A 173 103.27 16.92 29.14
N LEU A 174 102.69 18.12 28.96
CA LEU A 174 103.44 19.38 29.09
C LEU A 174 103.99 19.59 30.51
N ARG A 175 103.29 19.07 31.54
CA ARG A 175 103.73 19.12 32.93
C ARG A 175 104.78 18.06 33.29
N SER A 176 104.94 17.00 32.50
CA SER A 176 105.98 15.98 32.71
C SER A 176 107.29 16.25 31.95
N ASP A 177 107.26 17.14 30.95
CA ASP A 177 108.40 17.50 30.09
C ASP A 177 109.12 18.80 30.53
N GLY A 178 108.80 19.34 31.72
CA GLY A 178 109.48 20.50 32.34
C GLY A 178 109.88 20.23 33.77
#